data_AF-A0A9J7Z0R7-F1
#
_entry.id   AF-A0A9J7Z0R7-F1
#
_cell.length_a   1.000
_cell.length_b   1.000
_cell.length_c   1.000
_cell.angle_alpha   90.00
_cell.angle_beta   90.00
_cell.angle_gamma   90.00
#
_symmetry.space_group_name_H-M   'P 1'
#
loop_
_entity.id
_entity.type
_entity.pdbx_description
1 polymer ?
#
loop_
_entity_poly.entity_id
_entity_poly.type
_entity_poly.pdbx_seq_one_letter_code
_entity_poly.pdbx_strand_id
1 'polypeptide(L)'
;MIKIFDRMQAFVHVYKVFLTFLRTAYRDKVKELPLVSLLCSCINSNPAEKPTYKAEDAVDLNWCVIKDMEVIELNKRASGQAFEVILKPPSFDGMPELNTSMPQRKDPSLEEIQKKLEAAEERRKFQEAEMLKHLAEKREHEREVIQKAFEENNNFIKNAKEKLEQKMEANKENREALLAAMLERLQEKVRTN
;
A
#
# COMPACT_ATOMS: atom_id res chain seq x y z
N MET A 1 12.60 27.68 22.84
CA MET A 1 13.29 26.37 22.96
C MET A 1 12.52 25.39 23.85
N ILE A 2 12.11 25.77 25.07
CA ILE A 2 11.34 24.91 26.01
C ILE A 2 10.04 24.33 25.41
N LYS A 3 9.21 25.16 24.76
CA LYS A 3 7.95 24.70 24.11
C LYS A 3 8.13 23.65 23.01
N ILE A 4 9.30 23.61 22.36
CA ILE A 4 9.61 22.61 21.31
C ILE A 4 10.03 21.30 21.97
N PHE A 5 10.81 21.37 23.04
CA PHE A 5 11.22 20.20 23.82
C PHE A 5 10.01 19.49 24.45
N ASP A 6 9.06 20.24 25.03
CA ASP A 6 7.83 19.67 25.60
C ASP A 6 6.96 18.98 24.53
N ARG A 7 6.86 19.56 23.33
CA ARG A 7 6.14 18.92 22.21
C ARG A 7 6.82 17.64 21.72
N MET A 8 8.15 17.63 21.69
CA MET A 8 8.92 16.45 21.29
C MET A 8 8.81 15.33 22.34
N GLN A 9 8.83 15.68 23.62
CA GLN A 9 8.59 14.75 24.73
C GLN A 9 7.17 14.15 24.67
N ALA A 10 6.16 14.98 24.42
CA ALA A 10 4.78 14.52 24.26
C ALA A 10 4.62 13.57 23.06
N PHE A 11 5.26 13.87 21.93
CA PHE A 11 5.24 13.01 20.75
C PHE A 11 5.87 11.64 21.01
N VAL A 12 7.04 11.60 21.68
CA VAL A 12 7.70 10.35 22.08
C VAL A 12 6.81 9.54 23.03
N HIS A 13 6.11 10.20 23.96
CA HIS A 13 5.21 9.52 24.89
C HIS A 13 4.01 8.89 24.17
N VAL A 14 3.36 9.64 23.26
CA VAL A 14 2.24 9.15 22.45
C VAL A 14 2.68 7.98 21.56
N TYR A 15 3.85 8.10 20.93
CA TYR A 15 4.38 7.03 20.08
C TYR A 15 4.69 5.75 20.87
N LYS A 16 5.25 5.89 22.08
CA LYS A 16 5.52 4.76 22.98
C LYS A 16 4.23 4.07 23.43
N VAL A 17 3.20 4.83 23.78
CA VAL A 17 1.87 4.31 24.15
C VAL A 17 1.23 3.55 22.98
N PHE A 18 1.30 4.12 21.77
CA PHE A 18 0.78 3.48 20.56
C PHE A 18 1.49 2.15 20.24
N LEU A 19 2.82 2.11 20.33
CA LEU A 19 3.61 0.89 20.14
C LEU A 19 3.31 -0.19 21.18
N THR A 20 3.12 0.17 22.45
CA THR A 20 2.69 -0.78 23.46
C THR A 20 1.31 -1.36 23.16
N PHE A 21 0.37 -0.54 22.69
CA PHE A 21 -0.98 -0.97 22.35
C PHE A 21 -1.00 -1.91 21.13
N LEU A 22 -0.21 -1.58 20.10
CA LEU A 22 -0.05 -2.42 18.91
C LEU A 22 0.57 -3.77 19.26
N ARG A 23 1.57 -3.79 20.16
CA ARG A 23 2.20 -5.03 20.64
C ARG A 23 1.21 -5.92 21.41
N THR A 24 0.38 -5.35 22.28
CA THR A 24 -0.65 -6.11 23.00
C THR A 24 -1.73 -6.63 22.05
N ALA A 25 -2.23 -5.80 21.14
CA ALA A 25 -3.24 -6.20 20.16
C ALA A 25 -2.73 -7.28 19.21
N TYR A 26 -1.48 -7.18 18.75
CA TYR A 26 -0.83 -8.20 17.95
C TYR A 26 -0.68 -9.52 18.73
N ARG A 27 -0.25 -9.45 20.00
CA ARG A 27 -0.13 -10.64 20.86
C ARG A 27 -1.48 -11.35 21.04
N ASP A 28 -2.56 -10.60 21.24
CA ASP A 28 -3.89 -11.19 21.42
C ASP A 28 -4.42 -11.78 20.12
N LYS A 29 -4.20 -11.12 18.97
CA LYS A 29 -4.53 -11.69 17.66
C LYS A 29 -3.75 -12.97 17.34
N VAL A 30 -2.52 -13.09 17.80
CA VAL A 30 -1.72 -14.31 17.62
C VAL A 30 -2.27 -15.48 18.46
N LYS A 31 -2.87 -15.23 19.62
CA LYS A 31 -3.49 -16.28 20.45
C LYS A 31 -4.76 -16.87 19.82
N GLU A 32 -5.46 -16.10 19.00
CA GLU A 32 -6.70 -16.51 18.31
C GLU A 32 -6.44 -17.40 17.09
N LEU A 33 -5.17 -17.59 16.69
CA LEU A 33 -4.84 -18.46 15.56
C LEU A 33 -4.90 -19.93 15.99
N PRO A 34 -5.63 -20.79 15.26
CA PRO A 34 -5.55 -22.23 15.49
C PRO A 34 -4.10 -22.66 15.24
N LEU A 35 -3.51 -23.40 16.18
CA LEU A 35 -2.10 -23.88 16.21
C LEU A 35 -1.07 -23.02 16.97
N VAL A 36 -1.45 -21.92 17.65
CA VAL A 36 -0.48 -21.13 18.44
C VAL A 36 0.18 -21.94 19.57
N SER A 37 -0.49 -22.99 20.07
CA SER A 37 0.02 -23.94 21.06
C SER A 37 1.21 -24.75 20.57
N LEU A 38 1.41 -24.84 19.26
CA LEU A 38 2.49 -25.60 18.63
C LEU A 38 3.78 -24.77 18.48
N LEU A 39 3.70 -23.44 18.53
CA LEU A 39 4.81 -22.55 18.21
C LEU A 39 5.71 -22.25 19.42
N CYS A 40 5.16 -22.18 20.64
CA CYS A 40 5.95 -22.03 21.86
C CYS A 40 5.09 -22.15 23.13
N SER A 41 5.48 -23.00 24.09
CA SER A 41 4.85 -23.11 25.42
C SER A 41 4.87 -21.80 26.23
N CYS A 42 5.72 -20.84 25.86
CA CYS A 42 5.84 -19.54 26.51
C CYS A 42 4.73 -18.54 26.14
N ILE A 43 3.92 -18.81 25.12
CA ILE A 43 2.88 -17.88 24.65
C ILE A 43 1.58 -18.06 25.44
N ASN A 44 1.28 -19.28 25.88
CA ASN A 44 0.18 -19.63 26.78
C ASN A 44 0.75 -20.18 28.10
N SER A 45 1.31 -19.33 28.95
CA SER A 45 1.52 -19.68 30.35
C SER A 45 0.15 -19.78 31.04
N ASN A 46 -0.43 -20.97 31.07
CA ASN A 46 -1.62 -21.25 31.89
C ASN A 46 -1.13 -21.57 33.32
N PRO A 47 -1.46 -20.77 34.34
CA PRO A 47 -0.99 -21.01 35.71
C PRO A 47 -1.99 -21.88 36.48
N ALA A 48 -2.16 -23.15 36.07
CA ALA A 48 -2.88 -24.24 36.76
C ALA A 48 -2.93 -25.41 35.76
N GLU A 49 -2.58 -26.66 36.02
CA GLU A 49 -2.54 -27.46 37.25
C GLU A 49 -1.42 -28.51 37.07
N LYS A 50 -0.77 -28.92 38.17
CA LYS A 50 0.09 -30.11 38.16
C LYS A 50 -0.83 -31.35 38.27
N PRO A 51 -0.89 -32.27 37.30
CA PRO A 51 -1.51 -33.55 37.55
C PRO A 51 -0.54 -34.38 38.42
N THR A 52 -0.95 -34.58 39.67
CA THR A 52 -0.34 -35.58 40.56
C THR A 52 -0.73 -36.95 40.01
N TYR A 53 0.23 -37.67 39.42
CA TYR A 53 0.03 -39.07 39.03
C TYR A 53 -0.27 -39.90 40.27
N LYS A 54 -1.48 -40.48 40.32
CA LYS A 54 -1.87 -41.54 41.25
C LYS A 54 -1.73 -42.86 40.48
N ALA A 55 -0.98 -43.78 41.06
CA ALA A 55 -0.66 -45.10 40.51
C ALA A 55 -1.82 -46.08 40.74
N GLU A 56 -2.98 -45.84 40.14
CA GLU A 56 -4.12 -46.76 40.23
C GLU A 56 -4.89 -46.73 38.90
N ASP A 57 -4.30 -47.34 37.88
CA ASP A 57 -5.00 -47.85 36.69
C ASP A 57 -4.04 -48.83 36.02
N ALA A 58 -3.98 -50.03 36.59
CA ALA A 58 -3.27 -51.16 35.99
C ALA A 58 -3.96 -51.49 34.66
N VAL A 59 -3.37 -51.06 33.55
CA VAL A 59 -3.74 -51.57 32.23
C VAL A 59 -3.32 -53.03 32.22
N ASP A 60 -4.31 -53.90 32.09
CA ASP A 60 -4.19 -55.34 31.95
C ASP A 60 -3.01 -55.72 31.03
N LEU A 61 -1.98 -56.33 31.62
CA LEU A 61 -0.75 -56.77 30.94
C LEU A 61 -0.97 -57.99 30.03
N ASN A 62 -2.22 -58.43 29.84
CA ASN A 62 -2.57 -59.60 29.03
C ASN A 62 -2.69 -59.33 27.51
N TRP A 63 -2.27 -58.17 27.00
CA TRP A 63 -2.25 -57.88 25.54
C TRP A 63 -0.90 -58.10 24.84
N CYS A 64 0.20 -58.32 25.57
CA CYS A 64 1.54 -58.36 24.95
C CYS A 64 2.17 -59.76 24.95
N VAL A 65 1.56 -60.69 24.23
CA VAL A 65 2.31 -61.75 23.54
C VAL A 65 2.26 -61.42 22.04
N ILE A 66 3.05 -60.42 21.63
CA ILE A 66 3.25 -60.12 20.21
C ILE A 66 4.10 -61.26 19.66
N LYS A 67 3.45 -62.30 19.11
CA LYS A 67 4.13 -63.48 18.53
C LYS A 67 5.03 -63.11 17.33
N ASP A 68 4.85 -61.92 16.76
CA ASP A 68 5.44 -61.48 15.50
C ASP A 68 6.21 -60.13 15.64
N MET A 69 6.93 -59.91 16.75
CA MET A 69 7.81 -58.73 16.89
C MET A 69 9.14 -58.97 16.17
N GLU A 70 9.36 -58.29 15.05
CA GLU A 70 10.62 -58.32 14.30
C GLU A 70 11.45 -57.06 14.57
N VAL A 71 12.73 -57.24 14.89
CA VAL A 71 13.66 -56.13 15.13
C VAL A 71 14.78 -56.21 14.11
N ILE A 72 14.88 -55.21 13.24
CA ILE A 72 15.92 -55.10 12.21
C ILE A 72 16.95 -54.07 12.71
N GLU A 73 18.16 -54.52 13.02
CA GLU A 73 19.23 -53.61 13.43
C GLU A 73 19.69 -52.75 12.24
N LEU A 74 19.67 -51.42 12.39
CA LEU A 74 20.05 -50.49 11.33
C LEU A 74 21.50 -50.02 11.46
N ASN A 75 21.87 -49.45 12.61
CA ASN A 75 23.21 -48.89 12.81
C ASN A 75 23.62 -48.89 14.28
N LYS A 76 24.89 -49.20 14.55
CA LYS A 76 25.50 -49.08 15.88
C LYS A 76 26.70 -48.14 15.78
N ARG A 77 26.68 -47.08 16.59
CA ARG A 77 27.76 -46.09 16.71
C ARG A 77 28.16 -45.96 18.18
N ALA A 78 29.32 -45.35 18.43
CA ALA A 78 29.78 -45.06 19.79
C ALA A 78 28.77 -44.22 20.59
N SER A 79 27.96 -43.40 19.90
CA SER A 79 26.92 -42.55 20.49
C SER A 79 25.58 -43.25 20.73
N GLY A 80 25.38 -44.48 20.25
CA GLY A 80 24.10 -45.18 20.41
C GLY A 80 23.80 -46.21 19.31
N GLN A 81 22.63 -46.81 19.40
CA GLN A 81 22.18 -47.87 18.50
C GLN A 81 20.80 -47.51 17.92
N ALA A 82 20.58 -47.85 16.66
CA ALA A 82 19.33 -47.65 15.94
C ALA A 82 18.85 -48.98 15.35
N PHE A 83 17.56 -49.23 15.47
CA PHE A 83 16.88 -50.42 14.97
C PHE A 83 15.46 -50.07 14.56
N GLU A 84 14.92 -50.81 13.61
CA GLU A 84 13.53 -50.76 13.17
C GLU A 84 12.76 -51.89 13.85
N VAL A 85 11.58 -51.58 14.40
CA VAL A 85 10.70 -52.57 15.04
C VAL A 85 9.42 -52.69 14.24
N ILE A 86 9.18 -53.88 13.68
CA ILE A 86 7.97 -54.21 12.94
C ILE A 86 7.11 -55.09 13.85
N LEU A 87 5.99 -54.53 14.31
CA LEU A 87 5.01 -55.26 15.12
C LEU A 87 3.98 -56.01 14.28
N LYS A 88 3.80 -55.58 13.03
CA LYS A 88 2.95 -56.20 12.02
C LYS A 88 3.47 -55.78 10.63
N PRO A 89 3.75 -56.73 9.72
CA PRO A 89 4.16 -56.38 8.36
C PRO A 89 3.05 -55.59 7.64
N PRO A 90 3.40 -54.74 6.67
CA PRO A 90 2.43 -53.99 5.91
C PRO A 90 1.38 -54.94 5.30
N SER A 91 0.10 -54.60 5.41
CA SER A 91 -0.99 -55.46 4.91
C SER A 91 -1.11 -55.45 3.38
N PHE A 92 -0.30 -54.63 2.72
CA PHE A 92 -0.21 -54.46 1.28
C PHE A 92 1.28 -54.41 0.92
N ASP A 93 1.74 -55.38 0.13
CA ASP A 93 3.14 -55.48 -0.34
C ASP A 93 3.47 -54.45 -1.45
N GLY A 94 2.51 -53.61 -1.84
CA GLY A 94 2.73 -52.55 -2.80
C GLY A 94 3.24 -51.27 -2.14
N MET A 95 4.17 -50.61 -2.82
CA MET A 95 4.55 -49.23 -2.52
C MET A 95 3.29 -48.34 -2.43
N PRO A 96 3.25 -47.33 -1.55
CA PRO A 96 2.13 -46.40 -1.50
C PRO A 96 1.89 -45.83 -2.92
N GLU A 97 0.71 -46.06 -3.51
CA GLU A 97 0.28 -45.36 -4.71
C GLU A 97 0.01 -43.90 -4.34
N LEU A 98 1.08 -43.15 -4.07
CA LEU A 98 1.04 -41.72 -3.89
C LEU A 98 0.74 -41.13 -5.26
N ASN A 99 -0.56 -41.00 -5.57
CA ASN A 99 -1.15 -40.40 -6.78
C ASN A 99 -0.11 -39.81 -7.74
N THR A 100 0.50 -40.67 -8.55
CA THR A 100 1.38 -40.30 -9.66
C THR A 100 0.61 -39.59 -10.79
N SER A 101 -0.70 -39.39 -10.62
CA SER A 101 -1.59 -38.63 -11.51
C SER A 101 -1.36 -37.12 -11.43
N MET A 102 -0.73 -36.61 -10.37
CA MET A 102 -0.31 -35.21 -10.33
C MET A 102 0.93 -35.07 -11.21
N PRO A 103 0.88 -34.30 -12.32
CA PRO A 103 2.06 -34.04 -13.11
C PRO A 103 3.12 -33.47 -12.18
N GLN A 104 4.31 -34.11 -12.11
CA GLN A 104 5.45 -33.50 -11.44
C GLN A 104 5.65 -32.14 -12.08
N ARG A 105 5.29 -31.08 -11.35
CA ARG A 105 5.54 -29.72 -11.83
C ARG A 105 7.05 -29.60 -11.89
N LYS A 106 7.56 -29.42 -13.10
CA LYS A 106 8.97 -29.12 -13.31
C LYS A 106 9.28 -27.87 -12.49
N ASP A 107 10.39 -27.93 -11.76
CA ASP A 107 10.88 -26.74 -11.07
C ASP A 107 11.15 -25.65 -12.11
N PRO A 108 10.70 -24.41 -11.87
CA PRO A 108 10.86 -23.33 -12.83
C PRO A 108 12.34 -23.05 -13.08
N SER A 109 12.70 -22.79 -14.33
CA SER A 109 14.07 -22.44 -14.69
C SER A 109 14.44 -21.06 -14.14
N LEU A 110 15.74 -20.77 -14.02
CA LEU A 110 16.21 -19.45 -13.59
C LEU A 110 15.65 -18.32 -14.48
N GLU A 111 15.57 -18.56 -15.78
CA GLU A 111 15.04 -17.60 -16.76
C GLU A 111 13.53 -17.35 -16.57
N GLU A 112 12.75 -18.38 -16.27
CA GLU A 112 11.32 -18.23 -15.96
C GLU A 112 11.09 -17.44 -14.66
N ILE A 113 11.96 -17.63 -13.67
CA ILE A 113 11.95 -16.86 -12.42
C ILE A 113 12.29 -15.40 -12.69
N GLN A 114 13.39 -15.14 -13.41
CA GLN A 114 13.81 -13.78 -13.78
C GLN A 114 12.72 -13.04 -14.56
N LYS A 115 12.14 -13.68 -15.58
CA LYS A 115 11.05 -13.10 -16.37
C LYS A 115 9.84 -12.71 -15.51
N LYS A 116 9.49 -13.50 -14.50
CA LYS A 116 8.40 -13.17 -13.57
C LYS A 116 8.74 -11.99 -12.65
N LEU A 117 9.99 -11.89 -12.21
CA LEU A 117 10.48 -10.77 -11.39
C LEU A 117 10.49 -9.47 -12.20
N GLU A 118 11.04 -9.51 -13.42
CA GLU A 118 11.04 -8.37 -14.35
C GLU A 118 9.61 -7.93 -14.67
N ALA A 119 8.71 -8.86 -14.99
CA ALA A 119 7.31 -8.50 -15.24
C ALA A 119 6.64 -7.84 -14.02
N ALA A 120 7.01 -8.22 -12.80
CA ALA A 120 6.52 -7.57 -11.59
C ALA A 120 7.14 -6.18 -11.39
N GLU A 121 8.40 -6.00 -11.77
CA GLU A 121 9.08 -4.71 -11.75
C GLU A 121 8.48 -3.74 -12.76
N GLU A 122 8.25 -4.18 -13.99
CA GLU A 122 7.62 -3.36 -15.02
C GLU A 122 6.21 -2.92 -14.62
N ARG A 123 5.43 -3.78 -13.94
CA ARG A 123 4.14 -3.36 -13.36
C ARG A 123 4.29 -2.28 -12.30
N ARG A 124 5.32 -2.32 -11.45
CA ARG A 124 5.59 -1.26 -10.47
C ARG A 124 5.99 0.05 -11.15
N LYS A 125 6.92 -0.01 -12.10
CA LYS A 125 7.37 1.15 -12.88
C LYS A 125 6.22 1.79 -13.66
N PHE A 126 5.34 0.97 -14.24
CA PHE A 126 4.16 1.48 -14.95
C PHE A 126 3.22 2.26 -14.02
N GLN A 127 2.92 1.73 -12.83
CA GLN A 127 2.08 2.42 -11.85
C GLN A 127 2.71 3.73 -11.37
N GLU A 128 4.03 3.72 -11.14
CA GLU A 128 4.77 4.92 -10.78
C GLU A 128 4.75 5.96 -11.92
N ALA A 129 4.98 5.53 -13.16
CA ALA A 129 4.94 6.40 -14.33
C ALA A 129 3.56 7.03 -14.53
N GLU A 130 2.47 6.29 -14.37
CA GLU A 130 1.11 6.82 -14.45
C GLU A 130 0.83 7.83 -13.32
N MET A 131 1.30 7.55 -12.09
CA MET A 131 1.20 8.51 -10.99
C MET A 131 1.97 9.80 -11.31
N LEU A 132 3.21 9.69 -11.79
CA LEU A 132 4.04 10.83 -12.15
C LEU A 132 3.44 11.63 -13.31
N LYS A 133 2.84 10.97 -14.29
CA LYS A 133 2.13 11.60 -15.40
C LYS A 133 0.97 12.46 -14.89
N HIS A 134 0.12 11.95 -14.01
CA HIS A 134 -0.97 12.75 -13.42
C HIS A 134 -0.47 13.92 -12.59
N LEU A 135 0.65 13.76 -11.88
CA LEU A 135 1.28 14.87 -11.17
C LEU A 135 1.82 15.94 -12.16
N ALA A 136 2.41 15.52 -13.27
CA ALA A 136 2.88 16.43 -14.32
C ALA A 136 1.72 17.19 -14.98
N GLU A 137 0.63 16.50 -15.32
CA GLU A 137 -0.61 17.11 -15.83
C GLU A 137 -1.16 18.16 -14.87
N LYS A 138 -1.20 17.85 -13.56
CA LYS A 138 -1.64 18.82 -12.55
C LYS A 138 -0.72 20.05 -12.47
N ARG A 139 0.60 19.84 -12.55
CA ARG A 139 1.57 20.95 -12.59
C ARG A 139 1.43 21.81 -13.84
N GLU A 140 1.10 21.21 -14.97
CA GLU A 140 0.82 21.93 -16.20
C GLU A 140 -0.43 22.77 -16.08
N HIS A 141 -1.52 22.20 -15.57
CA HIS A 141 -2.75 22.93 -15.33
C HIS A 141 -2.56 24.13 -14.38
N GLU A 142 -1.77 23.97 -13.31
CA GLU A 142 -1.43 25.08 -12.41
C GLU A 142 -0.71 26.23 -13.16
N ARG A 143 0.19 25.92 -14.11
CA ARG A 143 0.84 26.94 -14.95
C ARG A 143 -0.15 27.62 -15.88
N GLU A 144 -1.03 26.85 -16.54
CA GLU A 144 -2.05 27.38 -17.44
C GLU A 144 -3.01 28.33 -16.72
N VAL A 145 -3.44 27.98 -15.50
CA VAL A 145 -4.32 28.84 -14.70
C VAL A 145 -3.66 30.18 -14.38
N ILE A 146 -2.39 30.16 -13.96
CA ILE A 146 -1.63 31.38 -13.67
C ILE A 146 -1.49 32.22 -14.95
N GLN A 147 -1.08 31.60 -16.06
CA GLN A 147 -0.92 32.28 -17.34
C GLN A 147 -2.23 32.91 -17.81
N LYS A 148 -3.34 32.17 -17.73
CA LYS A 148 -4.67 32.65 -18.10
C LYS A 148 -5.10 33.84 -17.26
N ALA A 149 -4.84 33.82 -15.94
CA ALA A 149 -5.15 34.97 -15.08
C ALA A 149 -4.38 36.23 -15.51
N PHE A 150 -3.10 36.10 -15.88
CA PHE A 150 -2.32 37.23 -16.42
C PHE A 150 -2.86 37.70 -17.77
N GLU A 151 -3.20 36.77 -18.66
CA GLU A 151 -3.71 37.09 -20.00
C GLU A 151 -5.07 37.79 -19.95
N GLU A 152 -5.99 37.33 -19.09
CA GLU A 152 -7.29 37.98 -18.87
C GLU A 152 -7.13 39.39 -18.31
N ASN A 153 -6.21 39.60 -17.35
CA ASN A 153 -5.92 40.92 -16.82
C ASN A 153 -5.35 41.87 -17.90
N ASN A 154 -4.42 41.38 -18.71
CA ASN A 154 -3.86 42.16 -19.81
C ASN A 154 -4.91 42.51 -20.86
N ASN A 155 -5.80 41.56 -21.19
CA ASN A 155 -6.91 41.80 -22.11
C ASN A 155 -7.91 42.82 -21.56
N PHE A 156 -8.22 42.78 -20.26
CA PHE A 156 -9.06 43.79 -19.62
C PHE A 156 -8.45 45.19 -19.74
N ILE A 157 -7.17 45.34 -19.42
CA ILE A 157 -6.46 46.63 -19.51
C ILE A 157 -6.46 47.14 -20.96
N LYS A 158 -6.15 46.27 -21.92
CA LYS A 158 -6.15 46.61 -23.35
C LYS A 158 -7.52 47.09 -23.82
N ASN A 159 -8.57 46.30 -23.55
CA ASN A 159 -9.94 46.63 -23.96
C ASN A 159 -10.44 47.91 -23.28
N ALA A 160 -10.11 48.13 -22.01
CA ALA A 160 -10.46 49.35 -21.30
C ALA A 160 -9.79 50.59 -21.91
N LYS A 161 -8.50 50.47 -22.27
CA LYS A 161 -7.74 51.53 -22.93
C LYS A 161 -8.32 51.87 -24.29
N GLU A 162 -8.53 50.87 -25.15
CA GLU A 162 -9.08 51.06 -26.50
C GLU A 162 -10.47 51.69 -26.45
N LYS A 163 -11.32 51.25 -25.52
CA LYS A 163 -12.66 51.81 -25.32
C LYS A 163 -12.64 53.26 -24.86
N LEU A 164 -11.69 53.63 -24.00
CA LEU A 164 -11.52 55.01 -23.57
C LEU A 164 -11.07 55.89 -24.74
N GLU A 165 -10.08 55.44 -25.50
CA GLU A 165 -9.55 56.15 -26.67
C GLU A 165 -10.65 56.41 -27.71
N GLN A 166 -11.44 55.38 -28.05
CA GLN A 166 -12.60 55.52 -28.94
C GLN A 166 -13.63 56.54 -28.41
N LYS A 167 -13.92 56.53 -27.10
CA LYS A 167 -14.87 57.48 -26.52
C LYS A 167 -14.34 58.91 -26.55
N MET A 168 -13.05 59.11 -26.34
CA MET A 168 -12.42 60.43 -26.39
C MET A 168 -12.41 60.97 -27.81
N GLU A 169 -12.10 60.15 -28.81
CA GLU A 169 -12.12 60.59 -30.21
C GLU A 169 -13.54 60.92 -30.67
N ALA A 170 -14.52 60.06 -30.36
CA ALA A 170 -15.93 60.34 -30.65
C ALA A 170 -16.42 61.61 -29.94
N ASN A 171 -15.99 61.87 -28.69
CA ASN A 171 -16.34 63.10 -27.99
C ASN A 171 -15.77 64.35 -28.68
N LYS A 172 -14.51 64.26 -29.12
CA LYS A 172 -13.82 65.33 -29.85
C LYS A 172 -14.49 65.61 -31.19
N GLU A 173 -14.75 64.59 -32.00
CA GLU A 173 -15.46 64.73 -33.28
C GLU A 173 -16.85 65.35 -33.10
N ASN A 174 -17.61 64.91 -32.10
CA ASN A 174 -18.93 65.47 -31.81
C ASN A 174 -18.85 66.96 -31.41
N ARG A 175 -17.85 67.33 -30.61
CA ARG A 175 -17.64 68.73 -30.21
C ARG A 175 -17.24 69.59 -31.41
N GLU A 176 -16.36 69.10 -32.26
CA GLU A 176 -15.94 69.79 -33.49
C GLU A 176 -17.10 69.95 -34.47
N ALA A 177 -17.92 68.91 -34.68
CA ALA A 177 -19.12 68.98 -35.51
C ALA A 177 -20.16 70.00 -34.97
N LEU A 178 -20.37 70.05 -33.65
CA LEU A 178 -21.26 71.03 -33.04
C LEU A 178 -20.78 72.46 -33.26
N LEU A 179 -19.48 72.71 -33.06
CA LEU A 179 -18.88 74.03 -33.28
C LEU A 179 -18.91 74.42 -34.76
N ALA A 180 -18.61 73.49 -35.67
CA ALA A 180 -18.69 73.71 -37.11
C ALA A 180 -20.11 74.10 -37.54
N ALA A 181 -21.13 73.35 -37.09
CA ALA A 181 -22.53 73.66 -37.38
C ALA A 181 -22.98 75.02 -36.81
N MET A 182 -22.49 75.40 -35.62
CA MET A 182 -22.76 76.72 -35.04
C MET A 182 -22.14 77.85 -35.89
N LEU A 183 -20.88 77.70 -36.29
CA LEU A 183 -20.17 78.68 -37.10
C LEU A 183 -20.80 78.84 -38.49
N GLU A 184 -21.21 77.75 -39.14
CA GLU A 184 -21.86 77.78 -40.44
C GLU A 184 -23.17 78.58 -40.41
N ARG A 185 -24.02 78.34 -39.39
CA ARG A 185 -25.26 79.11 -39.19
C ARG A 185 -25.00 80.61 -38.98
N LEU A 186 -23.92 80.97 -38.29
CA LEU A 186 -23.54 82.37 -38.10
C LEU A 186 -23.04 83.00 -39.40
N GLN A 187 -22.23 82.29 -40.18
CA GLN A 187 -21.75 82.76 -41.47
C GLN A 187 -22.87 82.94 -42.49
N GLU A 188 -23.90 82.08 -42.47
CA GLU A 188 -25.07 82.23 -43.32
C GLU A 188 -25.85 83.51 -42.97
N LYS A 189 -26.07 83.80 -41.68
CA LYS A 189 -26.72 85.06 -41.25
C LYS A 189 -25.96 86.32 -41.68
N VAL A 190 -24.63 86.29 -41.73
CA VAL A 190 -23.82 87.42 -42.23
C VAL A 190 -23.88 87.54 -43.74
N ARG A 191 -24.03 86.43 -44.47
CA ARG A 191 -24.13 86.42 -45.94
C ARG A 191 -25.51 86.84 -46.46
N THR A 192 -26.57 86.65 -45.68
CA THR A 192 -27.95 86.96 -46.08
C THR A 192 -28.46 88.31 -45.61
N ASN A 193 -27.67 89.08 -44.85
CA ASN A 193 -27.92 90.49 -44.52
C ASN A 193 -27.00 91.38 -45.34
#